data_AF-A0A7L2RBN9-F1
#
_entry.id   AF-A0A7L2RBN9-F1
#
_cell.length_a   1.000
_cell.length_b   1.000
_cell.length_c   1.000
_cell.angle_alpha   90.00
_cell.angle_beta   90.00
_cell.angle_gamma   90.00
#
_symmetry.space_group_name_H-M   'P 1'
#
loop_
_entity.id
_entity.type
_entity.pdbx_description
1 polymer ?
#
loop_
_entity_poly.entity_id
_entity_poly.type
_entity_poly.pdbx_seq_one_letter_code
_entity_poly.pdbx_strand_id
1 'polypeptide(L)'
;VKELVLDNCRSYEGKIEGLTDEFEELEFLSTINVGLTSVANLPKLSKLKKLELSDNRISGGLEVLAEKCPNLTHLNLSGNKIKDLGTIDPLVSL
;
A
#
# COMPACT_ATOMS: atom_id res chain seq x y z
N VAL A 1 16.15 -5.60 3.65
CA VAL A 1 15.16 -6.71 3.59
C VAL A 1 14.46 -6.61 2.23
N LYS A 2 14.16 -7.74 1.57
CA LYS A 2 13.50 -7.74 0.24
C LYS A 2 12.01 -8.01 0.28
N GLU A 3 11.54 -8.75 1.28
CA GLU A 3 10.14 -9.12 1.42
C GLU A 3 9.73 -8.88 2.87
N LEU A 4 8.56 -8.28 3.06
CA LEU A 4 8.00 -8.04 4.38
C LEU A 4 6.50 -8.38 4.38
N VAL A 5 6.12 -9.30 5.25
CA VAL A 5 4.74 -9.77 5.41
C VAL A 5 4.26 -9.39 6.81
N LEU A 6 3.21 -8.58 6.87
CA LEU A 6 2.60 -8.04 8.09
C LEU A 6 1.12 -8.41 8.21
N ASP A 7 0.69 -9.46 7.50
CA ASP A 7 -0.70 -9.85 7.41
C ASP A 7 -1.28 -10.17 8.80
N ASN A 8 -2.55 -9.82 9.01
CA ASN A 8 -3.30 -10.02 10.27
C ASN A 8 -2.71 -9.30 11.49
N CYS A 9 -1.72 -8.42 11.31
CA CYS A 9 -1.34 -7.44 12.33
C CYS A 9 -2.42 -6.38 12.49
N ARG A 10 -2.34 -5.55 13.54
CA ARG A 10 -3.26 -4.43 13.72
C ARG A 10 -2.53 -3.11 13.46
N SER A 11 -3.01 -2.35 12.48
CA SER A 11 -2.57 -0.97 12.30
C SER A 11 -3.07 -0.08 13.43
N TYR A 12 -2.27 0.92 13.79
CA TYR A 12 -2.69 2.00 14.67
C TYR A 12 -3.43 3.06 13.84
N GLU A 13 -4.64 3.43 14.26
CA GLU A 13 -5.51 4.40 13.56
C GLU A 13 -5.76 4.11 12.05
N GLY A 14 -5.59 2.87 11.60
CA GLY A 14 -5.74 2.51 10.19
C GLY A 14 -4.59 2.99 9.30
N LYS A 15 -3.41 3.24 9.87
CA LYS A 15 -2.23 3.73 9.15
C LYS A 15 -1.06 2.76 9.30
N ILE A 16 -0.16 2.83 8.32
CA ILE A 16 1.14 2.17 8.38
C ILE A 16 2.02 2.96 9.35
N GLU A 17 2.69 2.22 10.24
CA GLU A 17 3.68 2.75 11.17
C GLU A 17 4.93 1.84 11.17
N GLY A 18 6.09 2.42 11.49
CA GLY A 18 7.36 1.69 11.59
C GLY A 18 8.04 1.38 10.25
N LEU A 19 7.38 1.60 9.11
CA LEU A 19 8.06 1.62 7.80
C LEU A 19 8.73 2.97 7.59
N THR A 20 10.03 2.93 7.32
CA THR A 20 10.88 4.09 7.03
C THR A 20 11.47 4.00 5.61
N ASP A 21 12.19 5.01 5.19
CA ASP A 21 12.95 5.02 3.93
C ASP A 21 14.18 4.09 3.95
N GLU A 22 14.58 3.54 5.10
CA GLU A 22 15.65 2.55 5.24
C GLU A 22 15.34 1.20 4.56
N PHE A 23 14.08 0.96 4.20
CA PHE A 23 13.64 -0.24 3.48
C PHE A 23 13.92 -0.15 1.96
N GLU A 24 15.09 0.36 1.58
CA GLU A 24 15.48 0.67 0.20
C GLU A 24 15.47 -0.55 -0.74
N GLU A 25 15.70 -1.74 -0.19
CA GLU A 25 15.75 -3.01 -0.94
C GLU A 25 14.41 -3.76 -0.98
N LEU A 26 13.33 -3.19 -0.42
CA LEU A 26 12.04 -3.88 -0.33
C LEU A 26 11.39 -4.01 -1.72
N GLU A 27 11.14 -5.24 -2.14
CA GLU A 27 10.52 -5.60 -3.43
C GLU A 27 9.06 -6.08 -3.27
N PHE A 28 8.73 -6.65 -2.10
CA PHE A 28 7.39 -7.14 -1.77
C PHE A 28 6.95 -6.70 -0.37
N LEU A 29 5.75 -6.13 -0.28
CA LEU A 29 5.09 -5.77 0.96
C LEU A 29 3.66 -6.34 0.99
N SER A 30 3.33 -7.05 2.06
CA SER A 30 1.99 -7.56 2.32
C SER A 30 1.44 -7.04 3.64
N THR A 31 0.26 -6.43 3.60
CA THR A 31 -0.47 -5.90 4.76
C THR A 31 -1.94 -6.31 4.70
N ILE A 32 -2.19 -7.59 4.45
CA ILE A 32 -3.55 -8.14 4.31
C ILE A 32 -4.25 -8.15 5.66
N ASN A 33 -5.52 -7.72 5.69
CA ASN A 33 -6.36 -7.75 6.88
C ASN A 33 -5.72 -7.07 8.11
N VAL A 34 -5.15 -5.88 7.94
CA VAL A 34 -4.55 -5.12 9.05
C VAL A 34 -5.36 -3.89 9.48
N GLY A 35 -6.50 -3.67 8.84
CA GLY A 35 -7.43 -2.59 9.14
C GLY A 35 -7.01 -1.22 8.61
N LEU A 36 -6.16 -1.16 7.58
CA LEU A 36 -5.76 0.11 6.95
C LEU A 36 -6.97 0.85 6.40
N THR A 37 -7.03 2.15 6.63
CA THR A 37 -7.99 3.06 6.02
C THR A 37 -7.33 3.95 4.98
N SER A 38 -6.00 4.06 5.01
CA SER A 38 -5.20 4.88 4.09
C SER A 38 -3.78 4.30 3.93
N VAL A 39 -3.15 4.64 2.81
CA VAL A 39 -1.74 4.35 2.48
C VAL A 39 -0.85 5.61 2.50
N ALA A 40 -1.37 6.75 2.98
CA ALA A 40 -0.68 8.04 2.96
C ALA A 40 0.67 8.06 3.69
N ASN A 41 0.86 7.18 4.69
CA ASN A 41 2.08 7.08 5.48
C ASN A 41 3.16 6.19 4.86
N LEU A 42 2.98 5.70 3.62
CA LEU A 42 4.02 4.91 2.98
C LEU A 42 5.28 5.78 2.76
N PRO A 43 6.46 5.31 3.21
CA PRO A 43 7.72 5.94 2.82
C PRO A 43 7.97 5.71 1.32
N LYS A 44 8.99 6.37 0.78
CA LYS A 44 9.40 6.12 -0.61
C LYS A 44 10.02 4.71 -0.69
N LEU A 45 9.38 3.81 -1.41
CA LEU A 45 9.80 2.43 -1.61
C LEU A 45 10.11 2.21 -3.10
N SER A 46 11.24 2.76 -3.54
CA SER A 46 11.61 2.83 -4.96
C SER A 46 11.78 1.46 -5.62
N LYS A 47 12.13 0.40 -4.88
CA LYS A 47 12.29 -0.96 -5.43
C LYS A 47 11.05 -1.85 -5.29
N LEU A 48 9.97 -1.33 -4.69
CA LEU A 48 8.76 -2.12 -4.45
C LEU A 48 8.08 -2.45 -5.78
N LYS A 49 7.89 -3.74 -6.04
CA LYS A 49 7.25 -4.25 -7.26
C LYS A 49 5.88 -4.81 -7.00
N LYS A 50 5.64 -5.35 -5.80
CA LYS A 50 4.36 -5.98 -5.43
C LYS A 50 3.88 -5.48 -4.07
N LEU A 51 2.61 -5.07 -4.03
CA LEU A 51 1.92 -4.56 -2.85
C LEU A 51 0.55 -5.23 -2.69
N GLU A 52 0.36 -5.96 -1.60
CA GLU A 52 -0.90 -6.62 -1.24
C GLU A 52 -1.62 -5.83 -0.13
N LEU A 53 -2.74 -5.19 -0.46
CA LEU A 53 -3.57 -4.39 0.47
C LEU A 53 -4.96 -5.03 0.70
N SER A 54 -5.10 -6.31 0.41
CA SER A 54 -6.39 -7.00 0.47
C SER A 54 -7.01 -6.98 1.87
N ASP A 55 -8.35 -7.03 1.93
CA ASP A 55 -9.12 -7.09 3.18
C ASP A 55 -8.84 -5.94 4.15
N ASN A 56 -8.63 -4.74 3.61
CA ASN A 56 -8.54 -3.50 4.38
C ASN A 56 -9.80 -2.64 4.23
N ARG A 57 -9.73 -1.37 4.63
CA ARG A 57 -10.84 -0.39 4.61
C ARG A 57 -10.47 0.87 3.82
N ILE A 58 -9.54 0.74 2.88
CA ILE A 58 -9.08 1.85 2.04
C ILE A 58 -10.22 2.29 1.13
N SER A 59 -10.43 3.60 1.00
CA SER A 59 -11.50 4.18 0.18
C SER A 59 -11.03 5.27 -0.77
N GLY A 60 -9.72 5.57 -0.80
CA GLY A 60 -9.11 6.60 -1.65
C GLY A 60 -7.69 6.93 -1.20
N GLY A 61 -7.16 8.07 -1.66
CA GLY A 61 -5.79 8.50 -1.35
C GLY A 61 -4.74 7.62 -2.02
N LEU A 62 -5.03 7.12 -3.22
CA LEU A 62 -4.19 6.17 -3.95
C LEU A 62 -3.10 6.88 -4.79
N GLU A 63 -3.21 8.19 -4.99
CA GLU A 63 -2.24 9.03 -5.68
C GLU A 63 -0.83 8.95 -5.08
N VAL A 64 -0.74 8.69 -3.77
CA VAL A 64 0.53 8.49 -3.06
C VAL A 64 1.31 7.29 -3.59
N LEU A 65 0.64 6.28 -4.14
CA LEU A 65 1.31 5.08 -4.66
C LEU A 65 2.16 5.41 -5.88
N ALA A 66 1.68 6.29 -6.76
CA ALA A 66 2.44 6.74 -7.94
C ALA A 66 3.69 7.54 -7.54
N GLU A 67 3.62 8.33 -6.47
CA GLU A 67 4.76 9.10 -5.97
C GLU A 67 5.78 8.21 -5.21
N LYS A 68 5.29 7.34 -4.32
CA LYS A 68 6.14 6.61 -3.37
C LYS A 68 6.64 5.28 -3.88
N CYS A 69 5.90 4.64 -4.79
CA CYS A 69 6.20 3.30 -5.31
C CYS A 69 6.30 3.31 -6.85
N PRO A 70 7.23 4.08 -7.45
CA PRO A 70 7.28 4.33 -8.89
C PRO A 70 7.60 3.10 -9.77
N ASN A 71 7.94 1.96 -9.17
CA ASN A 71 8.24 0.71 -9.88
C ASN A 71 7.23 -0.40 -9.56
N LEU A 72 6.07 -0.03 -9.00
CA LEU A 72 5.03 -0.97 -8.62
C LEU A 72 4.37 -1.56 -9.87
N THR A 73 4.39 -2.89 -10.00
CA THR A 73 3.82 -3.59 -11.16
C THR A 73 2.61 -4.46 -10.79
N HIS A 74 2.47 -4.77 -9.50
CA HIS A 74 1.40 -5.61 -8.98
C HIS A 74 0.79 -4.95 -7.74
N LEU A 75 -0.51 -4.64 -7.82
CA LEU A 75 -1.27 -4.05 -6.73
C LEU A 75 -2.58 -4.81 -6.55
N ASN A 76 -2.85 -5.25 -5.32
CA ASN A 76 -4.13 -5.88 -4.98
C ASN A 76 -4.90 -5.04 -3.97
N LEU A 77 -6.10 -4.60 -4.37
CA LEU A 77 -7.01 -3.79 -3.58
C LEU A 77 -8.31 -4.53 -3.23
N SER A 78 -8.38 -5.85 -3.45
CA SER A 78 -9.58 -6.63 -3.15
C SER A 78 -10.04 -6.48 -1.69
N GLY A 79 -11.35 -6.54 -1.44
CA GLY A 79 -11.87 -6.42 -0.07
C GLY A 79 -11.81 -5.02 0.56
N ASN A 80 -11.44 -3.97 -0.19
CA ASN A 80 -11.45 -2.58 0.28
C ASN A 80 -12.81 -1.87 0.09
N LYS A 81 -12.87 -0.57 0.39
CA LYS A 81 -14.08 0.28 0.33
C LYS A 81 -14.07 1.23 -0.87
N ILE A 82 -13.56 0.77 -2.01
CA ILE A 82 -13.56 1.50 -3.28
C ILE A 82 -14.99 1.50 -3.84
N LYS A 83 -15.60 2.68 -3.98
CA LYS A 83 -17.02 2.83 -4.36
C LYS A 83 -17.22 3.25 -5.81
N ASP A 84 -16.26 3.95 -6.38
CA ASP A 84 -16.32 4.52 -7.71
C ASP A 84 -15.00 4.33 -8.45
N LEU A 85 -15.05 4.43 -9.78
CA LEU A 85 -13.87 4.34 -10.63
C LEU A 85 -12.94 5.55 -10.45
N GLY A 86 -13.46 6.71 -10.08
CA GLY A 86 -12.65 7.91 -9.85
C GLY A 86 -11.59 7.71 -8.76
N THR A 87 -11.90 6.87 -7.76
CA THR A 87 -11.00 6.48 -6.68
C THR A 87 -9.72 5.81 -7.21
N ILE A 88 -9.79 5.11 -8.35
CA ILE A 88 -8.65 4.40 -8.95
C ILE A 88 -8.00 5.16 -10.11
N ASP A 89 -8.54 6.30 -10.54
CA ASP A 89 -7.94 7.14 -11.59
C ASP A 89 -6.45 7.48 -11.32
N PRO A 90 -6.01 7.77 -10.08
CA PRO A 90 -4.60 8.04 -9.81
C PRO A 90 -3.66 6.86 -10.08
N LEU A 91 -4.18 5.63 -10.20
CA LEU A 91 -3.39 4.43 -10.49
C LEU A 91 -3.01 4.32 -11.96
N VAL A 92 -3.60 5.12 -12.85
CA VAL A 92 -3.29 5.13 -14.29
C VAL A 92 -1.84 5.57 -14.54
N SER A 93 -1.25 6.33 -13.63
CA SER A 93 0.14 6.81 -13.72
C SER A 93 1.17 5.94 -13.01
N LEU A 94 0.78 4.74 -12.55
CA LEU A 94 1.73 3.75 -12.02
C LEU A 94 2.56 3.08 -13.12
#